data_AF-A0A1Z8VX26-F1
#
_entry.id   AF-A0A1Z8VX26-F1
#
_cell.length_a   1.000
_cell.length_b   1.000
_cell.length_c   1.000
_cell.angle_alpha   90.00
_cell.angle_beta   90.00
_cell.angle_gamma   90.00
#
_symmetry.space_group_name_H-M   'P 1'
#
loop_
_entity.id
_entity.type
_entity.pdbx_description
1 polymer ?
#
loop_
_entity_poly.entity_id
_entity_poly.type
_entity_poly.pdbx_seq_one_letter_code
_entity_poly.pdbx_strand_id
1 'polypeptide(L)'
;MASPNIKFKRSSVAGKSPSLANIELGEIAMNTFDGDLYIRHDQSSVGVATTVTRINPWNEPNGVGAGISYSGNVKVDELTVGNYDFPTTVGSEGLVLKVASDGNLEFGSGASGGVVPTEETFTATQGQTVFTASSSLPTYIQIFINGVKIRPTTDFSKSGASVTLVSAATLGDEIDIVRFD
;
A
#
# COMPACT_ATOMS: atom_id res chain seq x y z
N MET A 1 -8.30 -51.04 4.30
CA MET A 1 -6.94 -50.67 3.84
C MET A 1 -6.02 -51.84 4.16
N ALA A 2 -5.01 -52.12 3.32
CA ALA A 2 -3.93 -53.04 3.69
C ALA A 2 -3.24 -52.54 4.97
N SER A 3 -2.64 -53.43 5.77
CA SER A 3 -1.86 -53.09 6.97
C SER A 3 -0.45 -52.64 6.54
N PRO A 4 -0.18 -51.33 6.37
CA PRO A 4 1.06 -50.87 5.78
C PRO A 4 2.15 -50.82 6.87
N ASN A 5 3.32 -51.37 6.58
CA ASN A 5 4.49 -51.19 7.43
C ASN A 5 5.14 -49.84 7.14
N ILE A 6 5.01 -48.88 8.07
CA ILE A 6 5.69 -47.58 7.98
C ILE A 6 7.10 -47.72 8.57
N LYS A 7 8.12 -47.27 7.83
CA LYS A 7 9.50 -47.23 8.31
C LYS A 7 9.99 -45.79 8.47
N PHE A 8 10.76 -45.56 9.52
CA PHE A 8 11.43 -44.30 9.80
C PHE A 8 12.94 -44.46 9.59
N LYS A 9 13.55 -43.53 8.87
CA LYS A 9 14.99 -43.49 8.60
C LYS A 9 15.59 -42.22 9.18
N ARG A 10 16.83 -42.28 9.68
CA ARG A 10 17.51 -41.14 10.28
C ARG A 10 18.94 -40.97 9.77
N SER A 11 19.38 -39.73 9.69
CA SER A 11 20.78 -39.30 9.53
C SER A 11 21.10 -38.23 10.56
N SER A 12 22.33 -38.19 11.06
CA SER A 12 22.85 -37.11 11.91
C SER A 12 24.01 -36.37 11.25
N VAL A 13 24.18 -36.54 9.93
CA VAL A 13 25.26 -35.92 9.15
C VAL A 13 24.74 -34.63 8.53
N ALA A 14 25.45 -33.53 8.76
CA ALA A 14 25.12 -32.20 8.23
C ALA A 14 24.94 -32.19 6.70
N GLY A 15 23.94 -31.46 6.21
CA GLY A 15 23.60 -31.31 4.80
C GLY A 15 23.14 -32.59 4.09
N LYS A 16 22.91 -33.68 4.83
CA LYS A 16 22.61 -34.98 4.22
C LYS A 16 21.12 -35.09 3.89
N SER A 17 20.80 -35.03 2.60
CA SER A 17 19.49 -35.42 2.07
C SER A 17 19.52 -36.89 1.58
N PRO A 18 18.46 -37.68 1.79
CA PRO A 18 18.38 -39.03 1.27
C PRO A 18 18.18 -39.04 -0.26
N SER A 19 18.64 -40.12 -0.90
CA SER A 19 18.36 -40.41 -2.31
C SER A 19 17.15 -41.35 -2.47
N LEU A 20 16.70 -41.55 -3.71
CA LEU A 20 15.64 -42.53 -4.04
C LEU A 20 15.98 -43.97 -3.63
N ALA A 21 17.28 -44.32 -3.53
CA ALA A 21 17.72 -45.62 -3.04
C ALA A 21 17.66 -45.71 -1.51
N ASN A 22 17.65 -44.57 -0.82
CA ASN A 22 17.62 -44.54 0.63
C ASN A 22 16.20 -44.62 1.18
N ILE A 23 15.17 -44.30 0.41
CA ILE A 23 13.78 -44.25 0.91
C ILE A 23 12.77 -44.75 -0.16
N GLU A 24 11.83 -45.58 0.27
CA GLU A 24 10.72 -46.12 -0.52
C GLU A 24 9.45 -45.27 -0.37
N LEU A 25 8.46 -45.47 -1.25
CA LEU A 25 7.16 -44.81 -1.11
C LEU A 25 6.48 -45.25 0.20
N GLY A 26 5.93 -44.28 0.94
CA GLY A 26 5.33 -44.53 2.26
C GLY A 26 6.30 -44.53 3.43
N GLU A 27 7.60 -44.29 3.20
CA GLU A 27 8.60 -44.10 4.26
C GLU A 27 8.83 -42.61 4.58
N ILE A 28 9.32 -42.35 5.79
CA ILE A 28 9.74 -41.02 6.25
C ILE A 28 11.22 -41.06 6.63
N ALA A 29 11.99 -40.06 6.21
CA ALA A 29 13.40 -39.91 6.56
C ALA A 29 13.67 -38.55 7.22
N MET A 30 14.45 -38.53 8.30
CA MET A 30 14.80 -37.32 9.05
C MET A 30 16.31 -37.08 9.11
N ASN A 31 16.74 -35.83 9.04
CA ASN A 31 18.09 -35.41 9.36
C ASN A 31 18.08 -34.64 10.69
N THR A 32 18.66 -35.22 11.74
CA THR A 32 18.66 -34.62 13.07
C THR A 32 19.71 -33.53 13.26
N PHE A 33 20.68 -33.41 12.35
CA PHE A 33 21.64 -32.30 12.36
C PHE A 33 20.99 -31.04 11.77
N ASP A 34 20.32 -31.20 10.62
CA ASP A 34 19.73 -30.08 9.89
C ASP A 34 18.28 -29.77 10.31
N GLY A 35 17.59 -30.69 11.00
CA GLY A 35 16.17 -30.56 11.33
C GLY A 35 15.22 -30.88 10.19
N ASP A 36 15.71 -31.43 9.07
CA ASP A 36 14.93 -31.67 7.86
C ASP A 36 14.19 -33.02 7.88
N LEU A 37 13.00 -33.05 7.27
CA LEU A 37 12.14 -34.22 7.07
C LEU A 37 11.87 -34.43 5.58
N TYR A 38 11.96 -35.67 5.14
CA TYR A 38 11.91 -36.06 3.73
C TYR A 38 10.94 -37.22 3.50
N ILE A 39 10.26 -37.17 2.35
CA ILE A 39 9.51 -38.30 1.79
C ILE A 39 9.97 -38.58 0.36
N ARG A 40 9.65 -39.77 -0.15
CA ARG A 40 9.63 -40.02 -1.58
C ARG A 40 8.24 -39.65 -2.10
N HIS A 41 8.20 -38.76 -3.07
CA HIS A 41 6.95 -38.30 -3.67
C HIS A 41 6.85 -38.83 -5.09
N ASP A 42 5.83 -39.67 -5.32
CA ASP A 42 5.42 -40.04 -6.67
C ASP A 42 4.34 -39.06 -7.14
N GLN A 43 4.66 -38.25 -8.15
CA GLN A 43 3.77 -37.21 -8.66
C GLN A 43 2.71 -37.74 -9.62
N SER A 44 2.69 -39.07 -9.89
CA SER A 44 1.68 -39.78 -10.69
C SER A 44 1.31 -39.12 -12.03
N SER A 45 2.19 -38.27 -12.55
CA SER A 45 1.98 -37.42 -13.73
C SER A 45 3.00 -37.76 -14.80
N VAL A 46 2.53 -37.89 -16.03
CA VAL A 46 3.40 -38.21 -17.17
C VAL A 46 4.49 -37.14 -17.33
N GLY A 47 5.75 -37.59 -17.38
CA GLY A 47 6.92 -36.70 -17.58
C GLY A 47 7.51 -36.09 -16.31
N VAL A 48 6.98 -36.37 -15.11
CA VAL A 48 7.57 -35.91 -13.85
C VAL A 48 8.23 -37.07 -13.11
N ALA A 49 9.53 -36.93 -12.82
CA ALA A 49 10.28 -37.97 -12.11
C ALA A 49 9.83 -38.07 -10.64
N THR A 50 9.86 -39.28 -10.09
CA THR A 50 9.77 -39.47 -8.64
C THR A 50 10.94 -38.77 -7.95
N THR A 51 10.66 -37.95 -6.93
CA THR A 51 11.69 -37.18 -6.22
C THR A 51 11.72 -37.52 -4.74
N VAL A 52 12.83 -37.20 -4.10
CA VAL A 52 12.86 -37.00 -2.65
C VAL A 52 12.48 -35.55 -2.39
N THR A 53 11.48 -35.33 -1.54
CA THR A 53 10.93 -34.00 -1.25
C THR A 53 11.11 -33.72 0.23
N ARG A 54 11.67 -32.55 0.56
CA ARG A 54 11.64 -32.03 1.93
C ARG A 54 10.24 -31.49 2.23
N ILE A 55 9.65 -31.92 3.34
CA ILE A 55 8.25 -31.62 3.68
C ILE A 55 8.07 -30.63 4.82
N ASN A 56 9.16 -30.25 5.48
CA ASN A 56 9.25 -29.06 6.33
C ASN A 56 10.07 -27.98 5.59
N PRO A 57 9.48 -27.25 4.63
CA PRO A 57 10.19 -26.17 3.96
C PRO A 57 10.43 -24.96 4.87
N TRP A 58 9.83 -24.93 6.06
CA TRP A 58 10.03 -23.87 7.03
C TRP A 58 11.29 -24.09 7.86
N ASN A 59 11.98 -23.00 8.16
CA ASN A 59 13.08 -22.98 9.13
C ASN A 59 12.57 -22.40 10.45
N GLU A 60 12.77 -23.15 11.54
CA GLU A 60 12.53 -22.73 12.92
C GLU A 60 13.86 -22.29 13.51
N PRO A 61 14.16 -20.99 13.57
CA PRO A 61 15.41 -20.54 14.16
C PRO A 61 15.43 -20.89 15.65
N ASN A 62 16.60 -21.25 16.18
CA ASN A 62 16.71 -21.65 17.58
C ASN A 62 16.30 -20.49 18.52
N GLY A 63 15.29 -20.72 19.36
CA GLY A 63 14.87 -19.80 20.42
C GLY A 63 13.36 -19.70 20.59
N VAL A 64 12.90 -19.52 21.83
CA VAL A 64 11.48 -19.26 22.11
C VAL A 64 11.08 -17.93 21.46
N GLY A 65 10.09 -17.97 20.56
CA GLY A 65 9.60 -16.78 19.86
C GLY A 65 10.34 -16.42 18.57
N ALA A 66 11.24 -17.27 18.06
CA ALA A 66 11.99 -17.00 16.84
C ALA A 66 11.16 -17.04 15.54
N GLY A 67 9.89 -17.43 15.61
CA GLY A 67 8.97 -17.46 14.48
C GLY A 67 9.27 -18.57 13.47
N ILE A 68 8.53 -18.56 12.37
CA ILE A 68 8.64 -19.52 11.27
C ILE A 68 9.07 -18.73 10.02
N SER A 69 10.07 -19.22 9.29
CA SER A 69 10.58 -18.56 8.08
C SER A 69 10.48 -19.46 6.85
N TYR A 70 10.17 -18.86 5.69
CA TYR A 70 10.14 -19.50 4.38
C TYR A 70 11.04 -18.71 3.42
N SER A 71 11.85 -19.38 2.60
CA SER A 71 12.74 -18.74 1.62
C SER A 71 12.07 -18.39 0.29
N GLY A 72 10.84 -18.84 0.06
CA GLY A 72 10.07 -18.63 -1.15
C GLY A 72 8.75 -17.90 -0.92
N ASN A 73 7.95 -17.78 -1.98
CA ASN A 73 6.60 -17.20 -1.89
C ASN A 73 5.67 -18.13 -1.11
N VAL A 74 4.84 -17.54 -0.24
CA VAL A 74 3.75 -18.23 0.44
C VAL A 74 2.45 -17.68 -0.12
N LYS A 75 1.58 -18.57 -0.61
CA LYS A 75 0.21 -18.21 -1.00
C LYS A 75 -0.71 -18.50 0.18
N VAL A 76 -1.42 -17.49 0.63
CA VAL A 76 -2.41 -17.57 1.71
C VAL A 76 -3.74 -17.02 1.21
N ASP A 77 -4.85 -17.55 1.73
CA ASP A 77 -6.19 -17.03 1.41
C ASP A 77 -6.47 -15.74 2.21
N GLU A 78 -5.96 -15.66 3.44
CA GLU A 78 -6.05 -14.52 4.34
C GLU A 78 -4.72 -14.35 5.10
N LEU A 79 -4.29 -13.10 5.33
CA LEU A 79 -3.07 -12.77 6.05
C LEU A 79 -3.38 -11.90 7.26
N THR A 80 -3.21 -12.45 8.46
CA THR A 80 -3.24 -11.71 9.72
C THR A 80 -1.82 -11.52 10.25
N VAL A 81 -1.45 -10.28 10.60
CA VAL A 81 -0.16 -9.93 11.22
C VAL A 81 -0.44 -9.27 12.57
N GLY A 82 -0.26 -10.01 13.67
CA GLY A 82 -0.66 -9.55 14.99
C GLY A 82 -2.19 -9.45 15.08
N ASN A 83 -2.72 -8.24 15.30
CA ASN A 83 -4.16 -7.96 15.32
C ASN A 83 -4.66 -7.27 14.04
N TYR A 84 -3.86 -7.29 12.97
CA TYR A 84 -4.18 -6.66 11.70
C TYR A 84 -4.43 -7.71 10.63
N ASP A 85 -5.64 -7.76 10.08
CA ASP A 85 -6.00 -8.55 8.91
C ASP A 85 -5.78 -7.72 7.63
N PHE A 86 -5.01 -8.25 6.70
CA PHE A 86 -4.83 -7.64 5.39
C PHE A 86 -6.04 -7.91 4.49
N PRO A 87 -6.45 -6.95 3.65
CA PRO A 87 -7.53 -7.16 2.70
C PRO A 87 -7.24 -8.30 1.73
N THR A 88 -8.26 -9.13 1.46
CA THR A 88 -8.19 -10.24 0.49
C THR A 88 -8.48 -9.79 -0.96
N THR A 89 -8.83 -8.51 -1.16
CA THR A 89 -9.05 -7.90 -2.47
C THR A 89 -8.41 -6.51 -2.51
N VAL A 90 -8.04 -6.02 -3.70
CA VAL A 90 -7.39 -4.70 -3.89
C VAL A 90 -8.37 -3.53 -3.97
N GLY A 91 -9.67 -3.79 -3.86
CA GLY A 91 -10.72 -2.78 -4.04
C GLY A 91 -10.78 -2.21 -5.46
N SER A 92 -11.33 -1.00 -5.59
CA SER A 92 -11.42 -0.25 -6.86
C SER A 92 -10.16 0.56 -7.17
N GLU A 93 -10.03 1.02 -8.42
CA GLU A 93 -8.96 1.95 -8.82
C GLU A 93 -8.94 3.22 -7.95
N GLY A 94 -7.75 3.70 -7.61
CA GLY A 94 -7.55 4.93 -6.83
C GLY A 94 -7.66 4.78 -5.31
N LEU A 95 -7.96 3.58 -4.80
CA LEU A 95 -7.91 3.30 -3.36
C LEU A 95 -6.47 3.11 -2.88
N VAL A 96 -6.25 3.42 -1.60
CA VAL A 96 -4.98 3.21 -0.91
C VAL A 96 -5.21 2.29 0.29
N LEU A 97 -4.17 1.54 0.68
CA LEU A 97 -4.20 0.80 1.93
C LEU A 97 -4.12 1.80 3.09
N LYS A 98 -5.11 1.76 3.97
CA LYS A 98 -5.23 2.63 5.15
C LYS A 98 -5.72 1.83 6.34
N VAL A 99 -5.77 2.49 7.50
CA VAL A 99 -6.40 1.93 8.70
C VAL A 99 -7.90 2.24 8.66
N ALA A 100 -8.72 1.22 8.82
CA ALA A 100 -10.18 1.27 8.91
C ALA A 100 -10.63 1.79 10.28
N SER A 101 -11.92 2.11 10.41
CA SER A 101 -12.50 2.59 11.67
C SER A 101 -12.48 1.56 12.80
N ASP A 102 -12.38 0.28 12.48
CA ASP A 102 -12.24 -0.83 13.43
C ASP A 102 -10.78 -1.10 13.84
N GLY A 103 -9.82 -0.31 13.32
CA GLY A 103 -8.39 -0.45 13.59
C GLY A 103 -7.68 -1.45 12.68
N ASN A 104 -8.40 -2.08 11.74
CA ASN A 104 -7.83 -3.02 10.79
C ASN A 104 -7.27 -2.35 9.52
N LEU A 105 -6.66 -3.09 8.60
CA LEU A 105 -6.22 -2.58 7.30
C LEU A 105 -7.33 -2.73 6.25
N GLU A 106 -7.60 -1.66 5.49
CA GLU A 106 -8.57 -1.66 4.38
C GLU A 106 -8.05 -0.90 3.17
N PHE A 107 -8.53 -1.25 1.96
CA PHE A 107 -8.44 -0.35 0.82
C PHE A 107 -9.59 0.64 0.87
N GLY A 108 -9.28 1.92 1.02
CA GLY A 108 -10.27 2.98 1.03
C GLY A 108 -9.80 4.21 0.28
N SER A 109 -10.68 5.20 0.17
CA SER A 109 -10.32 6.49 -0.42
C SER A 109 -9.09 7.04 0.30
N GLY A 110 -8.08 7.43 -0.47
CA GLY A 110 -6.98 8.22 0.05
C GLY A 110 -7.53 9.50 0.67
N ALA A 111 -6.79 10.07 1.64
CA ALA A 111 -7.18 11.34 2.23
C ALA A 111 -7.44 12.36 1.10
N SER A 112 -8.68 12.84 0.99
CA SER A 112 -9.10 13.86 0.04
C SER A 112 -8.57 15.24 0.47
N GLY A 113 -7.25 15.35 0.65
CA GLY A 113 -6.56 16.58 1.03
C GLY A 113 -6.18 17.47 -0.15
N GLY A 114 -6.52 17.05 -1.38
CA GLY A 114 -6.43 17.91 -2.55
C GLY A 114 -7.56 18.93 -2.51
N VAL A 115 -7.28 20.10 -1.93
CA VAL A 115 -8.13 21.28 -2.08
C VAL A 115 -8.27 21.55 -3.58
N VAL A 116 -9.49 21.46 -4.11
CA VAL A 116 -9.77 21.82 -5.50
C VAL A 116 -9.94 23.33 -5.53
N PRO A 117 -9.00 24.07 -6.15
CA PRO A 117 -9.12 25.52 -6.17
C PRO A 117 -10.36 25.95 -6.96
N THR A 118 -11.05 26.96 -6.46
CA THR A 118 -12.15 27.62 -7.16
C THR A 118 -11.72 29.01 -7.60
N GLU A 119 -12.26 29.51 -8.72
CA GLU A 119 -11.86 30.78 -9.33
C GLU A 119 -13.09 31.64 -9.62
N GLU A 120 -12.99 32.93 -9.29
CA GLU A 120 -13.98 33.96 -9.64
C GLU A 120 -13.30 35.08 -10.43
N THR A 121 -13.75 35.30 -11.67
CA THR A 121 -13.20 36.29 -12.60
C THR A 121 -14.05 37.56 -12.67
N PHE A 122 -13.38 38.72 -12.74
CA PHE A 122 -14.01 40.03 -12.89
C PHE A 122 -13.35 40.82 -14.01
N THR A 123 -14.13 41.63 -14.74
CA THR A 123 -13.58 42.66 -15.64
C THR A 123 -13.60 44.02 -14.94
N ALA A 124 -12.44 44.63 -14.79
CA ALA A 124 -12.29 45.90 -14.11
C ALA A 124 -12.89 47.08 -14.90
N THR A 125 -13.58 47.97 -14.19
CA THR A 125 -13.87 49.32 -14.68
C THR A 125 -12.68 50.26 -14.46
N GLN A 126 -12.62 51.38 -15.20
CA GLN A 126 -11.49 52.31 -15.08
C GLN A 126 -11.32 52.79 -13.63
N GLY A 127 -10.14 52.58 -13.06
CA GLY A 127 -9.82 53.07 -11.71
C GLY A 127 -10.43 52.24 -10.59
N GLN A 128 -11.00 51.06 -10.88
CA GLN A 128 -11.58 50.20 -9.86
C GLN A 128 -10.51 49.61 -8.95
N THR A 129 -10.74 49.66 -7.64
CA THR A 129 -9.83 49.11 -6.63
C THR A 129 -10.45 47.98 -5.81
N VAL A 130 -11.78 47.85 -5.77
CA VAL A 130 -12.47 46.83 -4.96
C VAL A 130 -13.20 45.84 -5.85
N PHE A 131 -12.95 44.55 -5.58
CA PHE A 131 -13.61 43.40 -6.21
C PHE A 131 -14.21 42.54 -5.10
N THR A 132 -15.48 42.16 -5.22
CA THR A 132 -16.20 41.43 -4.17
C THR A 132 -16.61 40.06 -4.69
N ALA A 133 -16.06 39.02 -4.08
CA ALA A 133 -16.37 37.63 -4.37
C ALA A 133 -17.80 37.25 -3.91
N SER A 134 -18.29 36.13 -4.43
CA SER A 134 -19.61 35.57 -4.15
C SER A 134 -19.82 35.16 -2.68
N SER A 135 -18.72 34.89 -1.97
CA SER A 135 -18.73 34.50 -0.55
C SER A 135 -17.44 34.93 0.15
N SER A 136 -17.41 34.79 1.48
CA SER A 136 -16.25 35.11 2.32
C SER A 136 -14.98 34.41 1.84
N LEU A 137 -13.89 35.15 1.74
CA LEU A 137 -12.62 34.63 1.26
C LEU A 137 -11.91 33.82 2.36
N PRO A 138 -11.37 32.62 2.04
CA PRO A 138 -10.63 31.81 3.01
C PRO A 138 -9.30 32.46 3.41
N THR A 139 -8.60 31.91 4.41
CA THR A 139 -7.32 32.45 4.92
C THR A 139 -6.27 32.60 3.81
N TYR A 140 -6.21 31.66 2.87
CA TYR A 140 -5.29 31.71 1.74
C TYR A 140 -6.05 31.92 0.43
N ILE A 141 -5.69 32.97 -0.31
CA ILE A 141 -6.18 33.24 -1.67
C ILE A 141 -5.01 33.67 -2.55
N GLN A 142 -5.17 33.54 -3.86
CA GLN A 142 -4.28 34.12 -4.85
C GLN A 142 -5.08 35.07 -5.74
N ILE A 143 -4.47 36.19 -6.11
CA ILE A 143 -5.07 37.17 -7.01
C ILE A 143 -4.18 37.30 -8.23
N PHE A 144 -4.79 37.26 -9.41
CA PHE A 144 -4.12 37.49 -10.68
C PHE A 144 -4.73 38.71 -11.36
N ILE A 145 -3.89 39.51 -12.02
CA ILE A 145 -4.33 40.57 -12.92
C ILE A 145 -3.80 40.21 -14.32
N ASN A 146 -4.71 39.95 -15.27
CA ASN A 146 -4.37 39.47 -16.62
C ASN A 146 -3.40 38.26 -16.59
N GLY A 147 -3.65 37.30 -15.69
CA GLY A 147 -2.80 36.11 -15.49
C GLY A 147 -1.51 36.32 -14.68
N VAL A 148 -1.19 37.55 -14.24
CA VAL A 148 -0.02 37.82 -13.40
C VAL A 148 -0.40 37.82 -11.93
N LYS A 149 0.21 36.91 -11.15
CA LYS A 149 -0.02 36.84 -9.71
C LYS A 149 0.53 38.08 -9.01
N ILE A 150 -0.32 38.74 -8.21
CA ILE A 150 0.07 39.87 -7.36
C ILE A 150 0.25 39.45 -5.90
N ARG A 151 1.01 40.24 -5.13
CA ARG A 151 1.43 39.86 -3.78
C ARG A 151 0.41 40.31 -2.72
N PRO A 152 0.07 39.43 -1.76
CA PRO A 152 -0.78 39.81 -0.64
C PRO A 152 -0.09 40.87 0.23
N THR A 153 -0.88 41.73 0.86
CA THR A 153 -0.48 42.82 1.77
C THR A 153 0.30 43.98 1.14
N THR A 154 1.05 43.74 0.05
CA THR A 154 1.76 44.83 -0.66
C THR A 154 0.97 45.34 -1.87
N ASP A 155 0.36 44.44 -2.64
CA ASP A 155 -0.34 44.81 -3.88
C ASP A 155 -1.86 44.75 -3.71
N PHE A 156 -2.36 43.97 -2.73
CA PHE A 156 -3.77 43.94 -2.35
C PHE A 156 -3.97 43.60 -0.86
N SER A 157 -5.14 43.94 -0.32
CA SER A 157 -5.65 43.47 0.96
C SER A 157 -7.01 42.77 0.78
N LYS A 158 -7.50 42.06 1.80
CA LYS A 158 -8.82 41.43 1.78
C LYS A 158 -9.55 41.59 3.09
N SER A 159 -10.88 41.64 3.03
CA SER A 159 -11.76 41.65 4.20
C SER A 159 -13.13 41.08 3.83
N GLY A 160 -13.60 40.06 4.56
CA GLY A 160 -14.83 39.36 4.22
C GLY A 160 -14.76 38.76 2.82
N ALA A 161 -15.66 39.19 1.93
CA ALA A 161 -15.69 38.79 0.52
C ALA A 161 -14.89 39.73 -0.41
N SER A 162 -14.37 40.85 0.09
CA SER A 162 -13.76 41.88 -0.75
C SER A 162 -12.25 41.78 -0.82
N VAL A 163 -11.71 41.95 -2.03
CA VAL A 163 -10.30 42.21 -2.34
C VAL A 163 -10.17 43.69 -2.68
N THR A 164 -9.17 44.36 -2.10
CA THR A 164 -8.86 45.76 -2.39
C THR A 164 -7.44 45.87 -2.93
N LEU A 165 -7.30 46.27 -4.18
CA LEU A 165 -6.01 46.55 -4.82
C LEU A 165 -5.43 47.85 -4.28
N VAL A 166 -4.12 47.88 -4.10
CA VAL A 166 -3.38 49.09 -3.69
C VAL A 166 -3.24 50.06 -4.87
N SER A 167 -3.02 49.53 -6.07
CA SER A 167 -3.08 50.29 -7.33
C SER A 167 -4.39 50.01 -8.03
N ALA A 168 -5.03 51.06 -8.54
CA ALA A 168 -6.27 50.92 -9.28
C ALA A 168 -6.05 50.13 -10.59
N ALA A 169 -7.01 49.28 -10.92
CA ALA A 169 -7.02 48.53 -12.17
C ALA A 169 -7.36 49.44 -13.37
N THR A 170 -6.85 49.07 -14.52
CA THR A 170 -7.15 49.72 -15.79
C THR A 170 -8.48 49.18 -16.33
N LEU A 171 -9.20 49.98 -17.13
CA LEU A 171 -10.41 49.52 -17.80
C LEU A 171 -10.12 48.27 -18.63
N GLY A 172 -10.84 47.19 -18.36
CA GLY A 172 -10.71 45.94 -19.09
C GLY A 172 -9.69 44.96 -18.51
N ASP A 173 -8.98 45.31 -17.43
CA ASP A 173 -8.15 44.32 -16.72
C ASP A 173 -9.01 43.16 -16.19
N GLU A 174 -8.53 41.94 -16.38
CA GLU A 174 -9.14 40.73 -15.83
C GLU A 174 -8.55 40.45 -14.45
N ILE A 175 -9.43 40.27 -13.46
CA ILE A 175 -9.05 39.96 -12.08
C ILE A 175 -9.57 38.59 -11.73
N ASP A 176 -8.66 37.66 -11.44
CA ASP A 176 -9.01 36.31 -11.00
C ASP A 176 -8.73 36.16 -9.52
N ILE A 177 -9.76 35.75 -8.78
CA ILE A 177 -9.68 35.42 -7.37
C ILE A 177 -9.69 33.90 -7.24
N VAL A 178 -8.52 33.32 -6.97
CA VAL A 178 -8.37 31.87 -6.76
C VAL A 178 -8.40 31.55 -5.27
N ARG A 179 -9.31 30.66 -4.89
CA ARG A 179 -9.59 30.23 -3.52
C ARG A 179 -9.21 28.76 -3.32
N PHE A 180 -8.84 28.42 -2.10
CA PHE A 180 -8.38 27.09 -1.70
C PHE A 180 -9.13 26.64 -0.45
N ASP A 181 -10.44 26.45 -0.58
CA ASP A 181 -11.38 26.03 0.46
C ASP A 181 -11.57 24.51 0.60
#